data_AF-A0A842HZA5-F1
#
_entry.id   AF-A0A842HZA5-F1
#
_cell.length_a   1.000
_cell.length_b   1.000
_cell.length_c   1.000
_cell.angle_alpha   90.00
_cell.angle_beta   90.00
_cell.angle_gamma   90.00
#
_symmetry.space_group_name_H-M   'P 1'
#
loop_
_entity.id
_entity.type
_entity.pdbx_description
1 polymer ?
#
loop_
_entity_poly.entity_id
_entity_poly.type
_entity_poly.pdbx_seq_one_letter_code
_entity_poly.pdbx_strand_id
1 'polypeptide(L)'
;MSVKDSAKKAGDTVRESYRATRAKAEEAYESAAARTSEYYASARERASDARRVTAETVDGNPLAALVGGLGIGMLIGALLPRTRRETELLGPYGHQITDRAREAAKAARAVGEEKIDGLGFVKDTARDTAKKVIDEAKIAASEAGSAAAKKARGDE
;
A
#
# COMPACT_ATOMS: atom_id res chain seq x y z
N MET A 1 -33.13 -14.39 -41.56
CA MET A 1 -31.94 -13.61 -41.12
C MET A 1 -30.83 -14.62 -40.87
N SER A 2 -29.77 -14.60 -41.69
CA SER A 2 -28.74 -15.66 -41.66
C SER A 2 -27.82 -15.50 -40.46
N VAL A 3 -27.42 -16.60 -39.84
CA VAL A 3 -26.45 -16.64 -38.72
C VAL A 3 -25.15 -15.90 -39.06
N LYS A 4 -24.78 -15.83 -40.35
CA LYS A 4 -23.62 -15.06 -40.84
C LYS A 4 -23.77 -13.55 -40.70
N ASP A 5 -24.97 -13.00 -40.83
CA ASP A 5 -25.21 -11.55 -40.70
C ASP A 5 -25.17 -11.11 -39.23
N SER A 6 -25.69 -11.95 -38.33
CA SER A 6 -25.59 -11.72 -36.88
C SER A 6 -24.15 -11.82 -36.40
N ALA A 7 -23.36 -12.76 -36.93
CA ALA A 7 -21.94 -12.88 -36.60
C ALA A 7 -21.11 -11.68 -37.09
N LYS A 8 -21.41 -11.14 -38.28
CA LYS A 8 -20.77 -9.91 -38.76
C LYS A 8 -21.11 -8.70 -37.91
N LYS A 9 -22.41 -8.47 -37.63
CA LYS A 9 -22.83 -7.36 -36.76
C LYS A 9 -22.21 -7.44 -35.36
N ALA A 10 -22.15 -8.64 -34.76
CA ALA A 10 -21.50 -8.84 -33.47
C ALA A 10 -19.99 -8.53 -33.54
N GLY A 11 -19.32 -8.96 -34.60
CA GLY A 11 -17.90 -8.67 -34.81
C GLY A 11 -17.61 -7.16 -34.96
N ASP A 12 -18.46 -6.45 -35.70
CA ASP A 12 -18.29 -5.01 -35.93
C ASP A 12 -18.52 -4.20 -34.64
N THR A 13 -19.55 -4.53 -33.85
CA THR A 13 -19.81 -3.88 -32.55
C THR A 13 -18.69 -4.13 -31.54
N VAL A 14 -18.14 -5.35 -31.49
CA VAL A 14 -16.99 -5.68 -30.63
C VAL A 14 -15.75 -4.89 -31.06
N ARG A 15 -15.52 -4.74 -32.36
CA ARG A 15 -14.34 -4.03 -32.87
C ARG A 15 -14.41 -2.53 -32.63
N GLU A 16 -15.60 -1.95 -32.74
CA GLU A 16 -15.86 -0.54 -32.47
C GLU A 16 -15.72 -0.21 -30.98
N SER A 17 -16.33 -1.03 -30.12
CA SER A 17 -16.18 -0.89 -28.66
C SER A 17 -14.74 -1.08 -28.22
N TYR A 18 -13.99 -2.01 -28.81
CA TYR A 18 -12.55 -2.19 -28.51
C TYR A 18 -11.71 -0.97 -28.90
N ARG A 19 -11.99 -0.34 -30.04
CA ARG A 19 -11.30 0.88 -30.49
C ARG A 19 -11.62 2.07 -29.58
N ALA A 20 -12.88 2.23 -29.19
CA ALA A 20 -13.30 3.28 -28.26
C ALA A 20 -12.67 3.12 -26.86
N THR A 21 -12.59 1.88 -26.35
CA THR A 21 -11.93 1.58 -25.07
C THR A 21 -10.42 1.80 -25.15
N ARG A 22 -9.78 1.40 -26.26
CA ARG A 22 -8.35 1.60 -26.45
C ARG A 22 -7.98 3.08 -26.53
N ALA A 23 -8.75 3.90 -27.23
CA ALA A 23 -8.52 5.34 -27.31
C ALA A 23 -8.62 6.02 -25.94
N LYS A 24 -9.65 5.69 -25.14
CA LYS A 24 -9.79 6.20 -23.76
C LYS A 24 -8.69 5.70 -22.83
N ALA A 25 -8.21 4.47 -23.02
CA ALA A 25 -7.12 3.93 -22.24
C ALA A 25 -5.79 4.62 -22.59
N GLU A 26 -5.47 4.79 -23.87
CA GLU A 26 -4.26 5.50 -24.31
C GLU A 26 -4.23 6.94 -23.79
N GLU A 27 -5.34 7.66 -23.84
CA GLU A 27 -5.45 9.04 -23.32
C GLU A 27 -5.27 9.12 -21.78
N ALA A 28 -5.87 8.19 -21.04
CA ALA A 28 -5.70 8.09 -19.59
C ALA A 28 -4.27 7.68 -19.20
N TYR A 29 -3.65 6.78 -19.97
CA TYR A 29 -2.28 6.35 -19.77
C TYR A 29 -1.28 7.47 -20.10
N GLU A 30 -1.45 8.21 -21.19
CA GLU A 30 -0.57 9.35 -21.53
C GLU A 30 -0.66 10.45 -20.46
N SER A 31 -1.87 10.76 -19.98
CA SER A 31 -2.08 11.78 -18.94
C SER A 31 -1.44 11.38 -17.61
N ALA A 32 -1.54 10.09 -17.25
CA ALA A 32 -0.90 9.52 -16.07
C ALA A 32 0.62 9.41 -16.23
N ALA A 33 1.10 9.01 -17.41
CA ALA A 33 2.51 8.90 -17.75
C ALA A 33 3.22 10.26 -17.74
N ALA A 34 2.57 11.30 -18.28
CA ALA A 34 3.09 12.66 -18.28
C ALA A 34 3.26 13.18 -16.84
N ARG A 35 2.23 13.02 -15.98
CA ARG A 35 2.33 13.38 -14.55
C ARG A 35 3.39 12.54 -13.83
N THR A 36 3.44 11.24 -14.07
CA THR A 36 4.42 10.38 -13.39
C THR A 36 5.86 10.68 -13.81
N SER A 37 6.12 11.13 -15.05
CA SER A 37 7.49 11.41 -15.51
C SER A 37 8.23 12.47 -14.69
N GLU A 38 7.54 13.55 -14.30
CA GLU A 38 8.09 14.67 -13.53
C GLU A 38 8.34 14.29 -12.06
N TYR A 39 7.43 13.49 -11.49
CA TYR A 39 7.61 12.87 -10.17
C TYR A 39 8.69 11.79 -10.20
N TYR A 40 8.87 11.06 -11.30
CA TYR A 40 9.82 9.96 -11.44
C TYR A 40 11.26 10.46 -11.46
N ALA A 41 11.53 11.56 -12.17
CA ALA A 41 12.85 12.20 -12.17
C ALA A 41 13.24 12.64 -10.74
N SER A 42 12.33 13.32 -10.06
CA SER A 42 12.53 13.79 -8.68
C SER A 42 12.61 12.64 -7.67
N ALA A 43 11.87 11.55 -7.88
CA ALA A 43 11.94 10.35 -7.06
C ALA A 43 13.26 9.61 -7.26
N ARG A 44 13.78 9.56 -8.49
CA ARG A 44 15.06 8.92 -8.80
C ARG A 44 16.23 9.65 -8.15
N GLU A 45 16.22 10.97 -8.17
CA GLU A 45 17.22 11.81 -7.50
C GLU A 45 17.17 11.58 -5.98
N ARG A 46 15.98 11.69 -5.37
CA ARG A 46 15.77 11.39 -3.94
C ARG A 46 16.15 9.95 -3.57
N ALA A 47 15.90 8.99 -4.44
CA ALA A 47 16.31 7.60 -4.22
C ALA A 47 17.83 7.42 -4.30
N SER A 48 18.52 8.18 -5.16
CA SER A 48 19.98 8.18 -5.24
C SER A 48 20.60 8.77 -3.96
N ASP A 49 20.06 9.89 -3.47
CA ASP A 49 20.49 10.50 -2.22
C ASP A 49 20.18 9.60 -1.02
N ALA A 50 18.98 9.01 -1.00
CA ALA A 50 18.60 8.05 0.01
C ALA A 50 19.51 6.82 0.00
N ARG A 51 19.98 6.34 -1.15
CA ARG A 51 20.94 5.21 -1.20
C ARG A 51 22.26 5.55 -0.52
N ARG A 52 22.77 6.78 -0.71
CA ARG A 52 24.00 7.24 -0.07
C ARG A 52 23.84 7.35 1.45
N VAL A 53 22.76 7.99 1.91
CA VAL A 53 22.42 8.12 3.34
C VAL A 53 22.13 6.75 3.97
N THR A 54 21.48 5.86 3.24
CA THR A 54 21.17 4.50 3.73
C THR A 54 22.45 3.69 3.89
N ALA A 55 23.42 3.79 2.98
CA ALA A 55 24.71 3.10 3.14
C ALA A 55 25.42 3.55 4.44
N GLU A 56 25.45 4.86 4.70
CA GLU A 56 26.02 5.43 5.93
C GLU A 56 25.21 5.04 7.19
N THR A 57 23.88 4.96 7.09
CA THR A 57 22.99 4.63 8.22
C THR A 57 23.00 3.13 8.54
N VAL A 58 23.13 2.26 7.53
CA VAL A 58 23.20 0.80 7.72
C VAL A 58 24.50 0.42 8.43
N ASP A 59 25.61 1.06 8.04
CA ASP A 59 26.92 0.82 8.67
C ASP A 59 26.99 1.45 10.08
N GLY A 60 26.36 2.61 10.30
CA GLY A 60 26.40 3.32 11.58
C GLY A 60 25.34 2.89 12.60
N ASN A 61 24.16 2.45 12.17
CA ASN A 61 23.05 2.07 13.04
C ASN A 61 22.08 1.07 12.34
N PRO A 62 22.39 -0.25 12.37
CA PRO A 62 21.57 -1.26 11.71
C PRO A 62 20.14 -1.35 12.27
N LEU A 63 19.92 -0.98 13.53
CA LEU A 63 18.58 -0.93 14.13
C LEU A 63 17.72 0.18 13.53
N ALA A 64 18.30 1.36 13.31
CA ALA A 64 17.58 2.46 12.65
C ALA A 64 17.21 2.10 11.20
N ALA A 65 18.10 1.42 10.48
CA ALA A 65 17.82 0.93 9.13
C ALA A 65 16.67 -0.10 9.13
N LEU A 66 16.64 -1.02 10.09
CA LEU A 66 15.56 -1.99 10.23
C LEU A 66 14.21 -1.32 10.48
N VAL A 67 14.15 -0.40 11.45
CA VAL A 67 12.92 0.35 11.78
C VAL A 67 12.46 1.20 10.60
N GLY A 68 13.38 1.91 9.95
CA GLY A 68 13.10 2.72 8.77
C GLY A 68 12.58 1.89 7.59
N GLY A 69 13.22 0.75 7.30
CA GLY A 69 12.80 -0.17 6.25
C GLY A 69 11.41 -0.75 6.49
N LEU A 70 11.11 -1.11 7.74
CA LEU A 70 9.79 -1.62 8.12
C LEU A 70 8.70 -0.55 7.96
N GLY A 71 8.99 0.70 8.39
CA GLY A 71 8.09 1.84 8.19
C GLY A 71 7.78 2.11 6.72
N ILE A 72 8.81 2.16 5.87
CA ILE A 72 8.64 2.35 4.42
C ILE A 72 7.86 1.19 3.80
N GLY A 73 8.16 -0.05 4.18
CA GLY A 73 7.47 -1.24 3.70
C GLY A 73 5.97 -1.21 4.04
N MET A 74 5.62 -0.80 5.25
CA MET A 74 4.21 -0.64 5.66
C MET A 74 3.50 0.46 4.88
N LEU A 75 4.16 1.61 4.65
CA LEU A 75 3.56 2.69 3.86
C LEU A 75 3.29 2.24 2.42
N ILE A 76 4.25 1.57 1.78
CA ILE A 76 4.07 1.02 0.44
C ILE A 76 2.93 -0.02 0.46
N GLY A 77 2.95 -0.95 1.41
CA GLY A 77 1.91 -1.97 1.53
C GLY A 77 0.51 -1.41 1.80
N ALA A 78 0.39 -0.30 2.52
CA ALA A 78 -0.88 0.36 2.80
C ALA A 78 -1.41 1.19 1.63
N LEU A 79 -0.51 1.75 0.80
CA LEU A 79 -0.88 2.56 -0.37
C LEU A 79 -1.19 1.70 -1.61
N LEU A 80 -0.64 0.49 -1.70
CA LEU A 80 -0.90 -0.40 -2.83
C LEU A 80 -2.33 -0.99 -2.74
N PRO A 81 -3.20 -0.73 -3.73
CA PRO A 81 -4.53 -1.31 -3.75
C PRO A 81 -4.46 -2.82 -3.99
N ARG A 82 -5.29 -3.57 -3.27
CA ARG A 82 -5.39 -5.03 -3.41
C ARG A 82 -5.65 -5.41 -4.87
N THR A 83 -4.83 -6.30 -5.40
CA THR A 83 -4.97 -6.73 -6.79
C THR A 83 -6.07 -7.78 -6.94
N ARG A 84 -6.64 -7.90 -8.15
CA ARG A 84 -7.64 -8.94 -8.45
C ARG A 84 -7.06 -10.35 -8.27
N ARG A 85 -5.80 -10.55 -8.66
CA ARG A 85 -5.10 -11.84 -8.53
C ARG A 85 -4.89 -12.23 -7.06
N GLU A 86 -4.51 -11.29 -6.20
CA GLU A 86 -4.46 -11.55 -4.76
C GLU A 86 -5.84 -11.91 -4.21
N THR A 87 -6.88 -11.25 -4.67
CA THR A 87 -8.25 -11.54 -4.20
C THR A 87 -8.73 -12.93 -4.62
N GLU A 88 -8.45 -13.34 -5.86
CA GLU A 88 -8.83 -14.66 -6.37
C GLU A 88 -8.02 -15.78 -5.73
N LEU A 89 -6.70 -15.58 -5.56
CA LEU A 89 -5.80 -16.61 -5.05
C LEU A 89 -5.75 -16.67 -3.52
N LEU A 90 -5.78 -15.51 -2.86
CA LEU A 90 -5.64 -15.41 -1.39
C LEU A 90 -6.98 -15.21 -0.69
N GLY A 91 -8.06 -14.85 -1.41
CA GLY A 91 -9.40 -14.68 -0.83
C GLY A 91 -9.85 -15.87 0.02
N PRO A 92 -9.77 -17.12 -0.48
CA PRO A 92 -10.13 -18.31 0.29
C PRO A 92 -9.27 -18.53 1.54
N TYR A 93 -8.02 -18.04 1.52
CA TYR A 93 -7.06 -18.18 2.61
C TYR A 93 -6.90 -16.91 3.45
N GLY A 94 -7.70 -15.87 3.19
CA GLY A 94 -7.51 -14.53 3.75
C GLY A 94 -7.55 -14.52 5.28
N HIS A 95 -8.46 -15.30 5.87
CA HIS A 95 -8.53 -15.49 7.32
C HIS A 95 -7.24 -16.13 7.87
N GLN A 96 -6.76 -17.22 7.27
CA GLN A 96 -5.53 -17.88 7.70
C GLN A 96 -4.30 -16.98 7.55
N ILE A 97 -4.24 -16.18 6.48
CA ILE A 97 -3.15 -15.20 6.27
C ILE A 97 -3.20 -14.13 7.36
N THR A 98 -4.41 -13.63 7.68
CA THR A 98 -4.61 -12.63 8.72
C THR A 98 -4.28 -13.17 10.10
N ASP A 99 -4.69 -14.41 10.40
CA ASP A 99 -4.42 -15.07 11.67
C ASP A 99 -2.92 -15.30 11.86
N ARG A 100 -2.23 -15.82 10.84
CA ARG A 100 -0.77 -15.96 10.86
C ARG A 100 -0.06 -14.61 10.98
N ALA A 101 -0.55 -13.57 10.30
CA ALA A 101 0.01 -12.23 10.44
C ALA A 101 -0.17 -11.68 11.87
N ARG A 102 -1.33 -11.92 12.49
CA ARG A 102 -1.59 -11.55 13.90
C ARG A 102 -0.72 -12.33 14.86
N GLU A 103 -0.54 -13.62 14.65
CA GLU A 103 0.35 -14.46 15.47
C GLU A 103 1.81 -14.00 15.34
N ALA A 104 2.29 -13.78 14.12
CA ALA A 104 3.62 -13.26 13.87
C ALA A 104 3.83 -11.89 14.52
N ALA A 105 2.84 -10.99 14.43
CA ALA A 105 2.90 -9.68 15.09
C ALA A 105 2.95 -9.80 16.62
N LYS A 106 2.17 -10.71 17.22
CA LYS A 106 2.21 -10.99 18.66
C LYS A 106 3.57 -11.54 19.09
N ALA A 107 4.12 -12.50 18.33
CA ALA A 107 5.43 -13.08 18.60
C ALA A 107 6.54 -12.03 18.49
N ALA A 108 6.54 -11.22 17.42
CA ALA A 108 7.48 -10.13 17.24
C ALA A 108 7.39 -9.10 18.37
N ARG A 109 6.17 -8.78 18.85
CA ARG A 109 5.96 -7.88 20.00
C ARG A 109 6.55 -8.47 21.27
N ALA A 110 6.34 -9.76 21.55
CA ALA A 110 6.88 -10.41 22.73
C ALA A 110 8.42 -10.43 22.72
N VAL A 111 9.03 -10.81 21.59
CA VAL A 111 10.49 -10.78 21.41
C VAL A 111 11.03 -9.36 21.50
N GLY A 112 10.32 -8.38 20.93
CA GLY A 112 10.68 -6.97 21.01
C GLY A 112 10.66 -6.43 22.44
N GLU A 113 9.61 -6.74 23.21
CA GLU A 113 9.52 -6.36 24.63
C GLU A 113 10.66 -6.99 25.45
N GLU A 114 10.98 -8.27 25.23
CA GLU A 114 12.10 -8.95 25.90
C GLU A 114 13.47 -8.31 25.56
N LYS A 115 13.73 -8.02 24.28
CA LYS A 115 14.99 -7.42 23.84
C LYS A 115 15.14 -5.97 24.30
N ILE A 116 14.06 -5.19 24.31
CA ILE A 116 14.07 -3.81 24.80
C ILE A 116 14.29 -3.77 26.32
N ASP A 117 13.69 -4.71 27.05
CA ASP A 117 13.88 -4.85 28.50
C ASP A 117 15.31 -5.23 28.86
N GLY A 118 15.93 -6.12 28.07
CA GLY A 118 17.33 -6.50 28.25
C GLY A 118 18.35 -5.41 27.88
N LEU A 119 17.96 -4.40 27.09
CA LEU A 119 18.86 -3.34 26.63
C LEU A 119 18.76 -2.05 27.46
N GLY A 120 17.73 -1.88 28.29
CA GLY A 120 17.60 -0.81 29.31
C GLY A 120 17.56 0.64 28.80
N PHE A 121 17.75 0.90 27.51
CA PHE A 121 18.29 2.20 27.09
C PHE A 121 17.27 3.33 26.92
N VAL A 122 16.01 3.08 26.56
CA VAL A 122 14.99 4.15 26.41
C VAL A 122 13.56 3.59 26.57
N LYS A 123 13.28 2.82 27.63
CA LYS A 123 12.02 2.07 27.70
C LYS A 123 10.78 2.96 27.87
N ASP A 124 10.82 3.98 28.72
CA ASP A 124 9.62 4.77 29.03
C ASP A 124 9.34 5.86 27.99
N THR A 125 10.35 6.66 27.62
CA THR A 125 10.17 7.75 26.63
C THR A 125 9.84 7.23 25.22
N ALA A 126 10.45 6.11 24.80
CA ALA A 126 10.17 5.53 23.49
C ALA A 126 8.77 4.89 23.47
N ARG A 127 8.36 4.26 24.57
CA ARG A 127 7.05 3.61 24.68
C ARG A 127 5.91 4.61 24.77
N ASP A 128 6.11 5.74 25.46
CA ASP A 128 5.13 6.83 25.50
C ASP A 128 5.01 7.55 24.15
N THR A 129 6.13 7.79 23.46
CA THR A 129 6.12 8.32 22.09
C THR A 129 5.38 7.37 21.14
N ALA A 130 5.66 6.07 21.21
CA ALA A 130 4.99 5.07 20.38
C ALA A 130 3.49 4.99 20.68
N LYS A 131 3.08 5.02 21.95
CA LYS A 131 1.66 5.03 22.34
C LYS A 131 0.93 6.24 21.76
N LYS A 132 1.50 7.45 21.90
CA LYS A 132 0.92 8.68 21.36
C LYS A 132 0.71 8.60 19.85
N VAL A 133 1.72 8.17 19.10
CA VAL A 133 1.62 8.00 17.64
C VAL A 133 0.53 7.00 17.27
N ILE A 134 0.44 5.87 17.98
CA ILE A 134 -0.61 4.86 17.73
C ILE A 134 -2.00 5.42 18.04
N ASP A 135 -2.16 6.16 19.14
CA ASP A 135 -3.46 6.70 19.54
C ASP A 135 -3.91 7.86 18.64
N GLU A 136 -3.00 8.74 18.23
CA GLU A 136 -3.26 9.77 17.20
C GLU A 136 -3.65 9.12 15.86
N ALA A 137 -2.94 8.08 15.42
CA ALA A 137 -3.27 7.35 14.21
C ALA A 137 -4.67 6.68 14.29
N LYS A 138 -5.05 6.12 15.45
CA LYS A 138 -6.39 5.56 15.66
C LYS A 138 -7.48 6.61 15.59
N ILE A 139 -7.25 7.79 16.19
CA ILE A 139 -8.21 8.91 16.14
C ILE A 139 -8.40 9.36 14.70
N ALA A 140 -7.31 9.64 13.98
CA ALA A 140 -7.35 10.05 12.57
C ALA A 140 -8.02 8.99 11.68
N ALA A 141 -7.71 7.70 11.88
CA ALA A 141 -8.34 6.61 11.15
C ALA A 141 -9.83 6.45 11.46
N SER A 142 -10.24 6.65 12.72
CA SER A 142 -11.65 6.58 13.13
C SER A 142 -12.45 7.76 12.59
N GLU A 143 -11.87 8.96 12.56
CA GLU A 143 -12.50 10.15 11.97
C GLU A 143 -12.63 10.03 10.44
N ALA A 144 -11.56 9.65 9.75
CA ALA A 144 -11.60 9.41 8.31
C ALA A 144 -12.54 8.25 7.94
N GLY A 145 -12.54 7.18 8.72
CA GLY A 145 -13.44 6.03 8.56
C GLY A 145 -14.90 6.40 8.81
N SER A 146 -15.19 7.23 9.82
CA SER A 146 -16.54 7.71 10.11
C SER A 146 -17.06 8.67 9.04
N ALA A 147 -16.20 9.54 8.50
CA ALA A 147 -16.52 10.41 7.38
C ALA A 147 -16.78 9.62 6.08
N ALA A 148 -15.95 8.63 5.79
CA ALA A 148 -16.13 7.73 4.65
C ALA A 148 -17.38 6.85 4.79
N ALA A 149 -17.66 6.34 6.00
CA ALA A 149 -18.84 5.52 6.29
C ALA A 149 -20.15 6.31 6.22
N LYS A 150 -20.17 7.58 6.68
CA LYS A 150 -21.32 8.48 6.49
C LYS A 150 -21.57 8.76 5.01
N LYS A 151 -20.51 9.04 4.24
CA LYS A 151 -20.60 9.28 2.80
C LYS A 151 -21.04 8.04 2.01
N ALA A 152 -20.68 6.84 2.47
CA ALA A 152 -21.11 5.58 1.88
C ALA A 152 -22.54 5.16 2.27
N ARG A 153 -23.07 5.67 3.39
CA ARG A 153 -24.47 5.42 3.82
C ARG A 153 -25.49 6.39 3.22
N GLY A 154 -25.04 7.42 2.51
CA GLY A 154 -25.93 8.32 1.75
C GLY A 154 -26.72 9.31 2.60
N ASP A 155 -26.24 9.64 3.80
CA ASP A 155 -26.80 10.74 4.59
C ASP A 155 -26.04 12.04 4.27
N GLU A 156 -26.48 12.73 3.21
CA GLU A 156 -26.36 14.19 3.06
C GLU A 156 -27.60 14.87 3.66
#